data_AF-A0A443S6C9-F1
#
_entry.id   AF-A0A443S6C9-F1
#
_cell.length_a   1.000
_cell.length_b   1.000
_cell.length_c   1.000
_cell.angle_alpha   90.00
_cell.angle_beta   90.00
_cell.angle_gamma   90.00
#
_symmetry.space_group_name_H-M   'P 1'
#
loop_
_entity.id
_entity.type
_entity.pdbx_description
1 polymer ?
#
loop_
_entity_poly.entity_id
_entity_poly.type
_entity_poly.pdbx_seq_one_letter_code
_entity_poly.pdbx_strand_id
1 'polypeptide(L)'
;MIFEIILSLLLIHCNAHYNPGRAGGSNYFGGGGHSPSGGNSFESKKPGQGGGDSNYFGGGGGYSPSGGNSFISSPYSKKPGQGGGGVKSSYSQKHDKGFGNKDLGHIPEHDGHKGRPGHGGSHWKKPGGSEDVCSRSEDQLRCFQKHQEYVKEDRITTLEGQPIGDIDNTKLCSERGPILVEDHWFLKGLFHFDKERIPERIVHAKGAGAFGYFTATEPEILKYCKAAVFRTGTKTPLFVRFSQVAGELGSADTVRDVRGFAIKLYTEDGIWDLTGNNLPIFFVRDARQFPSFVHSQKRNPQTHLKDPNMVFDYWSLRNETSHQFMHLYSPLGLPASYRMMNGFGVHTFKLVNDRGEYVFCKFHYESNQGIKTLSDEEATVLAGLSPEFLLKDLYDAIARGEYPSWTFAVQIMTPEQAMEHIDNPFDATK
;
A
#
# COMPACT_ATOMS: atom_id res chain seq x y z
N MET A 1 20.59 18.56 6.99
CA MET A 1 20.38 18.98 5.59
C MET A 1 18.90 18.81 5.30
N ILE A 2 18.24 19.84 4.78
CA ILE A 2 16.79 19.93 4.54
C ILE A 2 16.57 19.82 3.03
N PHE A 3 15.51 19.16 2.59
CA PHE A 3 15.13 18.92 1.19
C PHE A 3 13.59 18.86 1.12
N GLU A 4 12.93 19.22 0.01
CA GLU A 4 11.46 19.18 -0.04
C GLU A 4 10.93 18.13 -1.01
N ILE A 5 10.00 17.29 -0.53
CA ILE A 5 9.12 16.45 -1.35
C ILE A 5 7.78 17.16 -1.46
N ILE A 6 7.26 17.39 -2.67
CA ILE A 6 5.91 17.95 -2.89
C ILE A 6 5.14 17.03 -3.83
N LEU A 7 3.95 16.57 -3.42
CA LEU A 7 3.11 15.68 -4.22
C LEU A 7 2.10 16.45 -5.08
N SER A 8 1.96 16.08 -6.36
CA SER A 8 0.99 16.61 -7.32
C SER A 8 0.22 15.48 -8.03
N LEU A 9 -1.00 15.77 -8.48
CA LEU A 9 -2.00 14.79 -8.93
C LEU A 9 -1.57 13.98 -10.18
N LEU A 10 -1.39 12.67 -9.99
CA LEU A 10 -1.69 11.61 -10.97
C LEU A 10 -1.95 10.31 -10.20
N LEU A 11 -3.10 10.19 -9.53
CA LEU A 11 -3.41 8.96 -8.77
C LEU A 11 -3.61 7.77 -9.71
N ILE A 12 -2.90 6.68 -9.45
CA ILE A 12 -3.16 5.38 -10.05
C ILE A 12 -3.62 4.44 -8.94
N HIS A 13 -4.82 3.89 -9.09
CA HIS A 13 -5.24 2.69 -8.34
C HIS A 13 -4.36 1.54 -8.85
N CYS A 14 -3.27 1.26 -8.15
CA CYS A 14 -2.14 0.53 -8.73
C CYS A 14 -2.24 -0.98 -8.47
N ASN A 15 -3.10 -1.65 -9.23
CA ASN A 15 -2.76 -3.00 -9.71
C ASN A 15 -1.82 -2.81 -10.90
N ALA A 16 -0.60 -3.32 -10.79
CA ALA A 16 0.42 -3.21 -11.82
C ALA A 16 -0.08 -3.83 -13.14
N HIS A 17 -0.61 -3.01 -14.04
CA HIS A 17 -0.83 -3.43 -15.42
C HIS A 17 0.52 -3.59 -16.10
N TYR A 18 0.88 -4.84 -16.39
CA TYR A 18 1.94 -5.18 -17.33
C TYR A 18 1.46 -4.82 -18.74
N ASN A 19 2.08 -3.80 -19.35
CA ASN A 19 1.86 -3.45 -20.75
C ASN A 19 3.02 -4.02 -21.58
N PRO A 20 2.81 -5.04 -22.44
CA PRO A 20 3.89 -5.64 -23.23
C PRO A 20 4.36 -4.77 -24.41
N GLY A 21 3.75 -3.60 -24.64
CA GLY A 21 4.01 -2.77 -25.82
C GLY A 21 4.99 -1.62 -25.61
N ARG A 22 6.23 -1.86 -25.16
CA ARG A 22 7.41 -0.98 -25.37
C ARG A 22 8.68 -1.55 -24.70
N ALA A 23 9.13 -2.72 -25.15
CA ALA A 23 10.51 -3.13 -24.95
C ALA A 23 11.33 -2.64 -26.15
N GLY A 24 11.96 -1.47 -26.02
CA GLY A 24 13.07 -1.08 -26.87
C GLY A 24 14.20 -2.09 -26.67
N GLY A 25 14.62 -2.73 -27.76
CA GLY A 25 15.64 -3.76 -27.73
C GLY A 25 17.00 -3.24 -27.25
N SER A 26 17.61 -3.97 -26.34
CA SER A 26 19.06 -4.04 -26.20
C SER A 26 19.45 -5.48 -25.91
N ASN A 27 19.83 -6.17 -27.00
CA ASN A 27 20.52 -7.44 -26.96
C ASN A 27 21.87 -7.26 -26.29
N TYR A 28 22.08 -7.85 -25.11
CA TYR A 28 23.40 -8.25 -24.64
C TYR A 28 23.24 -9.42 -23.68
N PHE A 29 23.55 -10.64 -24.15
CA PHE A 29 24.38 -11.60 -23.42
C PHE A 29 24.85 -12.66 -24.42
N GLY A 30 26.14 -12.60 -24.73
CA GLY A 30 26.81 -13.56 -25.58
C GLY A 30 27.26 -14.80 -24.81
N GLY A 31 27.30 -15.91 -25.53
CA GLY A 31 28.44 -16.83 -25.56
C GLY A 31 28.70 -17.68 -24.33
N GLY A 32 28.27 -18.94 -24.39
CA GLY A 32 28.72 -19.98 -23.47
C GLY A 32 28.09 -21.33 -23.83
N GLY A 33 28.39 -21.85 -25.02
CA GLY A 33 27.93 -23.17 -25.43
C GLY A 33 28.61 -24.28 -24.63
N HIS A 34 27.91 -25.40 -24.44
CA HIS A 34 28.40 -26.78 -24.56
C HIS A 34 27.17 -27.71 -24.49
N SER A 35 26.92 -28.44 -25.58
CA SER A 35 26.12 -29.66 -25.59
C SER A 35 27.07 -30.85 -25.74
N PRO A 36 26.65 -32.04 -25.32
CA PRO A 36 26.60 -33.10 -26.32
C PRO A 36 25.29 -33.91 -26.29
N SER A 37 24.74 -34.05 -27.49
CA SER A 37 24.14 -35.25 -28.10
C SER A 37 23.75 -36.45 -27.21
N GLY A 38 22.52 -36.91 -27.41
CA GLY A 38 22.10 -38.28 -27.08
C GLY A 38 20.62 -38.50 -27.36
N GLY A 39 20.28 -38.75 -28.63
CA GLY A 39 18.93 -39.18 -29.00
C GLY A 39 18.67 -40.63 -28.58
N ASN A 40 17.42 -40.93 -28.25
CA ASN A 40 16.74 -42.15 -28.71
C ASN A 40 15.23 -42.05 -28.43
N SER A 41 14.49 -42.06 -29.53
CA SER A 41 13.08 -42.46 -29.64
C SER A 41 12.89 -43.90 -29.15
N PHE A 42 11.74 -44.22 -28.52
CA PHE A 42 10.94 -45.38 -28.92
C PHE A 42 9.52 -45.33 -28.33
N GLU A 43 8.61 -45.85 -29.14
CA GLU A 43 7.15 -45.73 -29.13
C GLU A 43 6.39 -46.55 -28.06
N SER A 44 5.15 -46.12 -27.92
CA SER A 44 3.97 -46.75 -27.31
C SER A 44 3.72 -48.23 -27.62
N LYS A 45 3.27 -48.98 -26.60
CA LYS A 45 2.27 -50.06 -26.72
C LYS A 45 1.40 -50.16 -25.46
N LYS A 46 0.08 -50.05 -25.63
CA LYS A 46 -1.01 -50.55 -24.75
C LYS A 46 -1.46 -51.96 -25.26
N PRO A 47 -2.50 -52.63 -24.70
CA PRO A 47 -2.81 -53.02 -23.32
C PRO A 47 -3.24 -54.52 -23.21
N GLY A 48 -3.50 -55.02 -22.00
CA GLY A 48 -4.28 -56.26 -21.75
C GLY A 48 -4.46 -56.46 -20.24
N GLN A 49 -5.65 -56.22 -19.66
CA GLN A 49 -6.84 -57.09 -19.49
C GLN A 49 -6.73 -58.14 -18.37
N GLY A 50 -7.77 -58.15 -17.51
CA GLY A 50 -8.07 -59.14 -16.47
C GLY A 50 -7.64 -58.68 -15.08
N GLY A 51 -8.50 -58.48 -14.09
CA GLY A 51 -9.86 -58.94 -13.83
C GLY A 51 -9.94 -59.30 -12.34
N GLY A 52 -11.04 -58.98 -11.65
CA GLY A 52 -11.29 -59.50 -10.30
C GLY A 52 -11.83 -58.48 -9.31
N ASP A 53 -13.16 -58.46 -9.18
CA ASP A 53 -13.94 -57.81 -8.14
C ASP A 53 -13.59 -58.29 -6.72
N SER A 54 -13.74 -57.43 -5.71
CA SER A 54 -14.74 -57.61 -4.63
C SER A 54 -14.61 -56.56 -3.53
N ASN A 55 -15.76 -55.98 -3.19
CA ASN A 55 -16.05 -55.17 -2.01
C ASN A 55 -15.91 -55.97 -0.71
N TYR A 56 -15.55 -55.32 0.39
CA TYR A 56 -16.19 -55.54 1.70
C TYR A 56 -16.13 -54.31 2.61
N PHE A 57 -17.28 -54.03 3.21
CA PHE A 57 -17.62 -52.99 4.17
C PHE A 57 -17.03 -53.22 5.58
N GLY A 58 -16.84 -52.13 6.35
CA GLY A 58 -17.52 -51.98 7.65
C GLY A 58 -16.69 -51.90 8.94
N GLY A 59 -17.00 -50.89 9.76
CA GLY A 59 -16.76 -50.80 11.21
C GLY A 59 -15.72 -49.75 11.60
N GLY A 60 -16.00 -48.64 12.29
CA GLY A 60 -17.07 -48.33 13.25
C GLY A 60 -16.57 -48.55 14.68
N GLY A 61 -16.18 -47.48 15.38
CA GLY A 61 -15.80 -47.54 16.79
C GLY A 61 -15.36 -46.17 17.33
N GLY A 62 -16.29 -45.44 17.94
CA GLY A 62 -16.02 -44.20 18.66
C GLY A 62 -15.70 -44.45 20.14
N TYR A 63 -14.96 -43.53 20.76
CA TYR A 63 -14.97 -43.26 22.20
C TYR A 63 -14.59 -41.79 22.48
N SER A 64 -15.31 -41.17 23.41
CA SER A 64 -15.12 -39.87 24.08
C SER A 64 -15.72 -40.06 25.50
N PRO A 65 -15.55 -39.15 26.48
CA PRO A 65 -14.44 -38.25 26.80
C PRO A 65 -14.07 -38.26 28.32
N SER A 66 -12.93 -37.67 28.69
CA SER A 66 -12.64 -37.13 30.03
C SER A 66 -11.38 -36.26 29.88
N GLY A 67 -11.25 -35.00 30.31
CA GLY A 67 -11.91 -34.20 31.32
C GLY A 67 -10.79 -33.42 32.02
N GLY A 68 -10.77 -32.08 31.92
CA GLY A 68 -9.73 -31.25 32.54
C GLY A 68 -9.75 -29.79 32.07
N ASN A 69 -10.68 -29.01 32.62
CA ASN A 69 -10.73 -27.55 32.50
C ASN A 69 -9.58 -26.89 33.28
N SER A 70 -8.99 -25.84 32.71
CA SER A 70 -8.38 -24.75 33.49
C SER A 70 -8.69 -23.40 32.84
N PHE A 71 -9.65 -22.71 33.45
CA PHE A 71 -9.89 -21.28 33.28
C PHE A 71 -8.74 -20.51 33.94
N ILE A 72 -8.15 -19.54 33.23
CA ILE A 72 -7.43 -18.42 33.88
C ILE A 72 -8.06 -17.13 33.38
N SER A 73 -8.91 -16.58 34.25
CA SER A 73 -9.48 -15.24 34.16
C SER A 73 -8.45 -14.18 34.56
N SER A 74 -8.43 -13.09 33.79
CA SER A 74 -7.80 -11.81 34.14
C SER A 74 -8.31 -11.26 35.50
N PRO A 75 -7.44 -10.68 36.36
CA PRO A 75 -7.84 -10.25 37.70
C PRO A 75 -8.18 -8.76 37.73
N TYR A 76 -9.43 -8.37 37.45
CA TYR A 76 -10.02 -7.14 38.01
C TYR A 76 -11.55 -7.23 38.03
N SER A 77 -12.12 -7.72 39.12
CA SER A 77 -13.52 -7.45 39.47
C SER A 77 -13.68 -7.34 40.99
N LYS A 78 -14.05 -6.15 41.46
CA LYS A 78 -14.53 -5.92 42.84
C LYS A 78 -15.85 -6.68 43.05
N LYS A 79 -16.01 -7.32 44.21
CA LYS A 79 -17.20 -8.09 44.63
C LYS A 79 -18.46 -7.21 44.76
N PRO A 80 -19.68 -7.75 44.54
CA PRO A 80 -20.93 -7.05 44.78
C PRO A 80 -21.49 -7.30 46.19
N GLY A 81 -22.09 -6.26 46.78
CA GLY A 81 -22.98 -6.34 47.94
C GLY A 81 -24.44 -6.29 47.50
N GLN A 82 -25.28 -7.08 48.15
CA GLN A 82 -26.73 -7.14 47.95
C GLN A 82 -27.44 -5.84 48.34
N GLY A 83 -28.50 -5.48 47.60
CA GLY A 83 -29.49 -4.47 47.98
C GLY A 83 -30.51 -4.28 46.86
N GLY A 84 -31.76 -4.66 47.11
CA GLY A 84 -32.84 -4.71 46.11
C GLY A 84 -33.44 -3.36 45.72
N GLY A 85 -34.32 -3.40 44.72
CA GLY A 85 -35.14 -2.28 44.29
C GLY A 85 -35.39 -2.36 42.78
N GLY A 86 -36.58 -2.82 42.38
CA GLY A 86 -36.96 -2.93 40.97
C GLY A 86 -37.12 -1.58 40.28
N VAL A 87 -37.22 -1.59 38.94
CA VAL A 87 -38.24 -0.87 38.15
C VAL A 87 -38.20 -1.36 36.70
N LYS A 88 -39.39 -1.74 36.24
CA LYS A 88 -39.98 -1.88 34.90
C LYS A 88 -39.13 -1.62 33.65
N SER A 89 -39.17 -2.63 32.78
CA SER A 89 -39.00 -2.53 31.32
C SER A 89 -40.13 -1.69 30.71
N SER A 90 -39.76 -0.63 29.99
CA SER A 90 -40.54 -0.11 28.86
C SER A 90 -39.70 0.92 28.12
N TYR A 91 -39.36 0.71 26.84
CA TYR A 91 -39.27 1.82 25.92
C TYR A 91 -39.79 1.43 24.54
N SER A 92 -40.88 2.11 24.21
CA SER A 92 -41.65 2.14 22.98
C SER A 92 -40.86 2.82 21.86
N GLN A 93 -41.12 2.38 20.63
CA GLN A 93 -40.91 3.15 19.41
C GLN A 93 -41.44 4.58 19.55
N LYS A 94 -40.67 5.57 19.06
CA LYS A 94 -41.16 6.84 18.50
C LYS A 94 -40.04 7.59 17.75
N HIS A 95 -40.21 7.64 16.43
CA HIS A 95 -39.92 8.71 15.46
C HIS A 95 -38.61 9.53 15.48
N ASP A 96 -37.98 9.51 14.30
CA ASP A 96 -37.38 10.63 13.54
C ASP A 96 -36.97 11.88 14.31
N LYS A 97 -35.66 12.13 14.31
CA LYS A 97 -35.05 13.45 14.14
C LYS A 97 -33.58 13.28 13.72
N GLY A 98 -33.25 13.80 12.54
CA GLY A 98 -31.91 13.80 11.99
C GLY A 98 -30.90 14.47 12.92
N PHE A 99 -29.74 13.85 13.06
CA PHE A 99 -28.59 14.46 13.72
C PHE A 99 -27.80 15.26 12.68
N GLY A 100 -27.98 16.58 12.77
CA GLY A 100 -27.18 17.56 12.06
C GLY A 100 -25.74 17.56 12.55
N ASN A 101 -24.84 17.69 11.58
CA ASN A 101 -23.41 17.91 11.75
C ASN A 101 -23.19 19.20 12.56
N LYS A 102 -22.57 19.11 13.74
CA LYS A 102 -22.08 20.27 14.48
C LYS A 102 -20.60 20.10 14.80
N ASP A 103 -19.83 21.04 14.25
CA ASP A 103 -18.64 21.67 14.81
C ASP A 103 -17.43 20.76 15.11
N LEU A 104 -16.65 20.47 14.06
CA LEU A 104 -15.20 20.33 14.18
C LEU A 104 -14.55 21.62 13.64
N GLY A 105 -13.77 22.26 14.50
CA GLY A 105 -13.35 23.66 14.41
C GLY A 105 -12.53 24.04 13.17
N HIS A 106 -12.84 25.24 12.69
CA HIS A 106 -12.13 26.02 11.68
C HIS A 106 -10.70 26.36 12.15
N ILE A 107 -9.68 26.10 11.32
CA ILE A 107 -8.32 26.62 11.50
C ILE A 107 -8.20 27.90 10.63
N PRO A 108 -7.64 29.03 11.13
CA PRO A 108 -7.63 30.30 10.38
C PRO A 108 -6.52 30.36 9.32
N GLU A 109 -6.86 30.90 8.15
CA GLU A 109 -5.91 31.28 7.09
C GLU A 109 -5.14 32.55 7.48
N HIS A 110 -3.81 32.56 7.26
CA HIS A 110 -2.97 33.74 7.39
C HIS A 110 -2.65 34.33 6.01
N ASP A 111 -3.13 35.54 5.77
CA ASP A 111 -2.80 36.37 4.60
C ASP A 111 -1.43 37.05 4.74
N GLY A 112 -0.63 37.01 3.68
CA GLY A 112 0.49 37.95 3.52
C GLY A 112 1.57 37.54 2.52
N HIS A 113 1.44 37.95 1.25
CA HIS A 113 2.43 38.80 0.55
C HIS A 113 2.11 38.96 -0.95
N LYS A 114 2.21 40.21 -1.45
CA LYS A 114 1.97 40.63 -2.84
C LYS A 114 3.28 40.86 -3.61
N GLY A 115 3.29 40.49 -4.90
CA GLY A 115 4.16 40.97 -6.01
C GLY A 115 5.34 40.03 -6.37
N ARG A 116 5.70 39.71 -7.62
CA ARG A 116 5.54 40.30 -8.98
C ARG A 116 5.72 39.21 -10.08
N PRO A 117 5.41 39.47 -11.38
CA PRO A 117 5.21 38.43 -12.40
C PRO A 117 6.48 38.10 -13.24
N GLY A 118 6.61 36.84 -13.65
CA GLY A 118 7.67 36.35 -14.55
C GLY A 118 7.24 35.11 -15.34
N HIS A 119 7.49 35.15 -16.64
CA HIS A 119 6.98 34.35 -17.76
C HIS A 119 7.01 32.81 -17.73
N GLY A 120 5.99 32.21 -18.37
CA GLY A 120 6.20 31.22 -19.43
C GLY A 120 6.20 29.74 -19.04
N GLY A 121 5.07 29.22 -18.56
CA GLY A 121 4.81 27.78 -18.45
C GLY A 121 3.32 27.51 -18.60
N SER A 122 2.94 26.44 -19.32
CA SER A 122 1.56 26.03 -19.60
C SER A 122 0.66 26.13 -18.36
N HIS A 123 -0.15 27.18 -18.29
CA HIS A 123 -1.07 27.43 -17.20
C HIS A 123 -2.25 26.47 -17.28
N TRP A 124 -2.31 25.53 -16.34
CA TRP A 124 -3.60 25.09 -15.79
C TRP A 124 -4.27 26.35 -15.21
N LYS A 125 -5.22 26.93 -15.95
CA LYS A 125 -6.06 28.00 -15.41
C LYS A 125 -6.90 27.40 -14.29
N LYS A 126 -6.78 27.94 -13.07
CA LYS A 126 -7.80 27.75 -12.04
C LYS A 126 -9.13 28.26 -12.61
N PRO A 127 -10.18 27.43 -12.76
CA PRO A 127 -11.50 27.93 -13.08
C PRO A 127 -11.97 28.80 -11.90
N GLY A 128 -12.23 30.08 -12.16
CA GLY A 128 -12.81 30.96 -11.16
C GLY A 128 -14.29 30.64 -10.94
N GLY A 129 -14.73 30.63 -9.69
CA GLY A 129 -16.11 31.00 -9.32
C GLY A 129 -17.23 30.02 -9.72
N SER A 130 -17.12 28.76 -9.31
CA SER A 130 -18.22 27.83 -9.03
C SER A 130 -17.60 26.71 -8.19
N GLU A 131 -18.29 26.14 -7.19
CA GLU A 131 -17.76 25.02 -6.38
C GLU A 131 -16.95 24.06 -7.28
N ASP A 132 -15.63 24.02 -7.05
CA ASP A 132 -14.72 23.35 -7.96
C ASP A 132 -15.05 21.86 -7.90
N VAL A 133 -15.71 21.36 -8.95
CA VAL A 133 -16.29 20.02 -8.98
C VAL A 133 -15.21 18.95 -8.81
N CYS A 134 -13.93 19.30 -8.89
CA CYS A 134 -12.80 18.37 -8.76
C CYS A 134 -12.05 18.43 -7.44
N SER A 135 -12.71 18.90 -6.38
CA SER A 135 -12.13 19.01 -5.04
C SER A 135 -12.25 17.74 -4.17
N ARG A 136 -13.04 16.74 -4.59
CA ARG A 136 -13.30 15.51 -3.81
C ARG A 136 -13.32 14.26 -4.67
N SER A 137 -12.97 13.14 -4.06
CA SER A 137 -13.02 11.78 -4.64
C SER A 137 -14.42 11.40 -5.15
N GLU A 138 -15.47 11.80 -4.45
CA GLU A 138 -16.87 11.52 -4.82
C GLU A 138 -17.27 12.14 -6.15
N ASP A 139 -16.62 13.23 -6.55
CA ASP A 139 -16.95 13.96 -7.76
C ASP A 139 -16.07 13.53 -8.96
N GLN A 140 -15.24 12.49 -8.83
CA GLN A 140 -14.26 12.07 -9.85
C GLN A 140 -14.90 11.82 -11.24
N LEU A 141 -16.04 11.11 -11.32
CA LEU A 141 -16.72 10.87 -12.60
C LEU A 141 -17.33 12.14 -13.20
N ARG A 142 -17.84 13.05 -12.35
CA ARG A 142 -18.36 14.36 -12.80
C ARG A 142 -17.24 15.23 -13.35
N CYS A 143 -16.07 15.18 -12.72
CA CYS A 143 -14.86 15.81 -13.21
C CYS A 143 -14.41 15.28 -14.54
N PHE A 144 -14.34 13.95 -14.66
CA PHE A 144 -13.99 13.29 -15.90
C PHE A 144 -14.94 13.75 -17.03
N GLN A 145 -16.25 13.73 -16.80
CA GLN A 145 -17.24 14.18 -17.77
C GLN A 145 -17.05 15.65 -18.19
N LYS A 146 -16.75 16.56 -17.25
CA LYS A 146 -16.55 17.99 -17.54
C LYS A 146 -15.25 18.28 -18.31
N HIS A 147 -14.20 17.50 -18.06
CA HIS A 147 -12.86 17.71 -18.62
C HIS A 147 -12.57 16.82 -19.83
N GLN A 148 -13.58 16.13 -20.38
CA GLN A 148 -13.46 15.47 -21.66
C GLN A 148 -13.28 16.51 -22.78
N GLU A 149 -12.04 16.90 -23.04
CA GLU A 149 -11.58 17.43 -24.34
C GLU A 149 -11.30 16.30 -25.34
N TYR A 150 -11.47 15.03 -24.93
CA TYR A 150 -11.31 13.87 -25.79
C TYR A 150 -12.29 13.96 -26.97
N VAL A 151 -11.76 13.69 -28.17
CA VAL A 151 -12.56 13.51 -29.39
C VAL A 151 -13.75 12.65 -29.01
N LYS A 152 -14.96 13.19 -29.25
CA LYS A 152 -16.20 12.43 -29.11
C LYS A 152 -16.14 11.30 -30.14
N GLU A 153 -15.46 10.20 -29.82
CA GLU A 153 -15.50 9.00 -30.61
C GLU A 153 -16.92 8.49 -30.50
N ASP A 154 -17.70 8.65 -31.58
CA ASP A 154 -19.13 8.33 -31.62
C ASP A 154 -19.41 6.82 -31.47
N ARG A 155 -18.38 5.98 -31.29
CA ARG A 155 -18.50 4.51 -31.31
C ARG A 155 -17.54 3.85 -30.33
N ILE A 156 -18.05 2.87 -29.59
CA ILE A 156 -17.24 1.95 -28.80
C ILE A 156 -16.65 0.90 -29.75
N THR A 157 -15.39 0.51 -29.52
CA THR A 157 -14.67 -0.44 -30.38
C THR A 157 -14.12 -1.62 -29.60
N THR A 158 -13.82 -2.71 -30.31
CA THR A 158 -13.00 -3.81 -29.77
C THR A 158 -11.56 -3.36 -29.57
N LEU A 159 -10.74 -4.20 -28.92
CA LEU A 159 -9.28 -3.98 -28.79
C LEU A 159 -8.57 -3.83 -30.15
N GLU A 160 -9.13 -4.40 -31.21
CA GLU A 160 -8.61 -4.30 -32.58
C GLU A 160 -9.20 -3.11 -33.37
N GLY A 161 -10.00 -2.26 -32.73
CA GLY A 161 -10.60 -1.06 -33.33
C GLY A 161 -11.85 -1.34 -34.16
N GLN A 162 -12.45 -2.52 -34.07
CA GLN A 162 -13.69 -2.83 -34.79
C GLN A 162 -14.88 -2.15 -34.10
N PRO A 163 -15.74 -1.40 -34.81
CA PRO A 163 -16.88 -0.73 -34.20
C PRO A 163 -17.90 -1.74 -33.69
N ILE A 164 -18.42 -1.51 -32.50
CA ILE A 164 -19.46 -2.35 -31.87
C ILE A 164 -20.82 -1.71 -32.14
N GLY A 165 -21.78 -2.53 -32.62
CA GLY A 165 -23.12 -2.08 -32.96
C GLY A 165 -24.06 -2.01 -31.75
N ASP A 166 -24.07 -3.06 -30.93
CA ASP A 166 -24.87 -3.18 -29.72
C ASP A 166 -23.97 -3.64 -28.56
N ILE A 167 -23.95 -2.87 -27.48
CA ILE A 167 -23.13 -3.15 -26.28
C ILE A 167 -23.95 -3.75 -25.14
N ASP A 168 -25.27 -3.64 -25.20
CA ASP A 168 -26.17 -3.93 -24.08
C ASP A 168 -26.79 -5.33 -24.20
N ASN A 169 -26.78 -5.92 -25.40
CA ASN A 169 -27.40 -7.21 -25.66
C ASN A 169 -26.41 -8.24 -26.23
N THR A 170 -26.58 -9.50 -25.82
CA THR A 170 -25.84 -10.64 -26.37
C THR A 170 -26.52 -11.15 -27.65
N LYS A 171 -25.74 -11.75 -28.56
CA LYS A 171 -26.25 -12.37 -29.77
C LYS A 171 -26.90 -13.72 -29.46
N LEU A 172 -28.20 -13.83 -29.71
CA LEU A 172 -28.99 -15.04 -29.50
C LEU A 172 -29.34 -15.73 -30.82
N CYS A 173 -29.59 -17.04 -30.80
CA CYS A 173 -30.04 -17.78 -31.98
C CYS A 173 -31.51 -17.52 -32.36
N SER A 174 -32.28 -16.92 -31.45
CA SER A 174 -33.64 -16.39 -31.62
C SER A 174 -33.96 -15.47 -30.43
N GLU A 175 -35.11 -14.78 -30.43
CA GLU A 175 -35.53 -13.87 -29.33
C GLU A 175 -35.47 -14.53 -27.93
N ARG A 176 -35.66 -15.85 -27.84
CA ARG A 176 -35.59 -16.63 -26.59
C ARG A 176 -34.63 -17.83 -26.70
N GLY A 177 -33.68 -17.76 -27.63
CA GLY A 177 -32.71 -18.82 -27.90
C GLY A 177 -31.45 -18.71 -27.03
N PRO A 178 -30.59 -19.74 -27.02
CA PRO A 178 -29.27 -19.66 -26.41
C PRO A 178 -28.37 -18.57 -27.04
N ILE A 179 -27.39 -18.12 -26.25
CA ILE A 179 -26.30 -17.25 -26.71
C ILE A 179 -25.45 -17.99 -27.75
N LEU A 180 -25.04 -17.27 -28.78
CA LEU A 180 -24.20 -17.78 -29.84
C LEU A 180 -22.71 -17.54 -29.54
N VAL A 181 -21.88 -18.56 -29.78
CA VAL A 181 -20.41 -18.47 -29.64
C VAL A 181 -19.78 -17.45 -30.60
N GLU A 182 -20.45 -17.14 -31.71
CA GLU A 182 -20.02 -16.09 -32.65
C GLU A 182 -20.18 -14.66 -32.11
N ASP A 183 -20.79 -14.47 -30.94
CA ASP A 183 -20.72 -13.21 -30.19
C ASP A 183 -19.31 -12.98 -29.62
N HIS A 184 -18.39 -12.71 -30.54
CA HIS A 184 -16.98 -12.57 -30.25
C HIS A 184 -16.66 -11.35 -29.37
N TRP A 185 -17.46 -10.28 -29.41
CA TRP A 185 -17.27 -9.12 -28.54
C TRP A 185 -17.65 -9.46 -27.09
N PHE A 186 -18.81 -10.09 -26.87
CA PHE A 186 -19.19 -10.59 -25.55
C PHE A 186 -18.10 -11.49 -24.96
N LEU A 187 -17.62 -12.48 -25.74
CA LEU A 187 -16.58 -13.39 -25.28
C LEU A 187 -15.27 -12.65 -24.95
N LYS A 188 -14.83 -11.70 -25.78
CA LYS A 188 -13.61 -10.91 -25.51
C LYS A 188 -13.75 -10.05 -24.26
N GLY A 189 -14.88 -9.38 -24.07
CA GLY A 189 -15.18 -8.59 -22.88
C GLY A 189 -15.11 -9.44 -21.62
N LEU A 190 -15.76 -10.61 -21.63
CA LEU A 190 -15.74 -11.56 -20.51
C LEU A 190 -14.32 -12.10 -20.26
N PHE A 191 -13.59 -12.47 -21.31
CA PHE A 191 -12.22 -12.99 -21.17
C PHE A 191 -11.24 -11.96 -20.60
N HIS A 192 -11.44 -10.68 -20.88
CA HIS A 192 -10.66 -9.61 -20.29
C HIS A 192 -11.04 -9.42 -18.82
N PHE A 193 -12.33 -9.33 -18.52
CA PHE A 193 -12.87 -9.21 -17.16
C PHE A 193 -12.35 -10.32 -16.23
N ASP A 194 -12.42 -11.57 -16.68
CA ASP A 194 -11.97 -12.75 -15.92
C ASP A 194 -10.46 -12.71 -15.57
N LYS A 195 -9.68 -11.85 -16.22
CA LYS A 195 -8.23 -11.71 -16.05
C LYS A 195 -7.81 -10.36 -15.45
N GLU A 196 -8.74 -9.56 -14.96
CA GLU A 196 -8.41 -8.25 -14.36
C GLU A 196 -7.57 -8.35 -13.09
N ARG A 197 -7.71 -9.43 -12.32
CA ARG A 197 -6.99 -9.60 -11.06
C ARG A 197 -5.58 -10.15 -11.33
N ILE A 198 -4.59 -9.40 -10.86
CA ILE A 198 -3.21 -9.86 -10.71
C ILE A 198 -2.96 -10.20 -9.23
N PRO A 199 -1.95 -11.01 -8.91
CA PRO A 199 -1.56 -11.23 -7.52
C PRO A 199 -1.24 -9.90 -6.82
N GLU A 200 -1.83 -9.69 -5.64
CA GLU A 200 -1.45 -8.58 -4.78
C GLU A 200 -0.02 -8.76 -4.26
N ARG A 201 0.55 -7.68 -3.71
CA ARG A 201 1.84 -7.78 -3.02
C ARG A 201 1.67 -8.63 -1.77
N ILE A 202 2.59 -9.57 -1.53
CA ILE A 202 2.54 -10.46 -0.35
C ILE A 202 2.51 -9.67 0.97
N VAL A 203 3.22 -8.54 1.01
CA VAL A 203 3.18 -7.53 2.07
C VAL A 203 2.87 -6.19 1.45
N HIS A 204 2.29 -5.27 2.21
CA HIS A 204 1.95 -3.95 1.71
C HIS A 204 0.93 -3.97 0.54
N ALA A 205 -0.06 -4.86 0.62
CA ALA A 205 -1.09 -5.01 -0.41
C ALA A 205 -1.99 -3.76 -0.49
N LYS A 206 -2.62 -3.36 0.62
CA LYS A 206 -3.42 -2.13 0.74
C LYS A 206 -2.51 -0.89 0.76
N GLY A 207 -2.90 0.16 0.03
CA GLY A 207 -2.15 1.40 -0.01
C GLY A 207 -2.67 2.42 -1.01
N ALA A 208 -2.06 3.61 -1.00
CA ALA A 208 -2.37 4.73 -1.87
C ALA A 208 -1.09 5.30 -2.47
N GLY A 209 -1.17 5.94 -3.64
CA GLY A 209 0.01 6.51 -4.30
C GLY A 209 -0.29 7.85 -4.95
N ALA A 210 0.77 8.65 -5.11
CA ALA A 210 0.71 9.96 -5.73
C ALA A 210 2.05 10.25 -6.44
N PHE A 211 2.02 11.16 -7.42
CA PHE A 211 3.22 11.66 -8.05
C PHE A 211 3.61 12.99 -7.41
N GLY A 212 4.77 13.51 -7.78
CA GLY A 212 5.27 14.75 -7.23
C GLY A 212 6.66 15.06 -7.75
N TYR A 213 7.39 15.85 -6.96
CA TYR A 213 8.79 16.12 -7.18
C TYR A 213 9.58 16.16 -5.88
N PHE A 214 10.87 15.84 -6.00
CA PHE A 214 11.90 16.07 -5.01
C PHE A 214 12.74 17.26 -5.45
N THR A 215 12.96 18.22 -4.55
CA THR A 215 13.84 19.37 -4.80
C THR A 215 15.06 19.30 -3.89
N ALA A 216 16.23 19.24 -4.51
CA ALA A 216 17.49 19.37 -3.81
C ALA A 216 17.71 20.83 -3.38
N THR A 217 17.67 21.16 -2.09
CA THR A 217 17.80 22.55 -1.60
C THR A 217 19.17 22.87 -1.00
N GLU A 218 19.89 21.86 -0.48
CA GLU A 218 21.18 22.07 0.20
C GLU A 218 22.37 21.51 -0.60
N PRO A 219 23.43 22.31 -0.88
CA PRO A 219 24.61 21.84 -1.62
C PRO A 219 25.55 20.96 -0.79
N GLU A 220 25.43 20.98 0.53
CA GLU A 220 26.36 20.29 1.43
C GLU A 220 26.42 18.78 1.21
N ILE A 221 25.32 18.16 0.80
CA ILE A 221 25.26 16.71 0.53
C ILE A 221 26.24 16.29 -0.57
N LEU A 222 26.59 17.19 -1.49
CA LEU A 222 27.52 16.91 -2.60
C LEU A 222 28.95 16.65 -2.11
N LYS A 223 29.30 17.06 -0.88
CA LYS A 223 30.55 16.66 -0.23
C LYS A 223 30.63 15.14 -0.01
N TYR A 224 29.47 14.50 0.14
CA TYR A 224 29.32 13.09 0.52
C TYR A 224 28.77 12.20 -0.61
N CYS A 225 27.98 12.75 -1.53
CA CYS A 225 27.32 11.98 -2.58
C CYS A 225 27.38 12.68 -3.93
N LYS A 226 27.85 11.96 -4.96
CA LYS A 226 27.90 12.46 -6.34
C LYS A 226 26.61 12.30 -7.16
N ALA A 227 25.56 11.70 -6.58
CA ALA A 227 24.34 11.39 -7.31
C ALA A 227 23.67 12.68 -7.85
N ALA A 228 23.28 12.68 -9.13
CA ALA A 228 22.72 13.87 -9.79
C ALA A 228 21.48 14.42 -9.09
N VAL A 229 20.68 13.54 -8.48
CA VAL A 229 19.47 13.88 -7.72
C VAL A 229 19.71 14.90 -6.61
N PHE A 230 20.93 14.95 -6.06
CA PHE A 230 21.29 15.82 -4.94
C PHE A 230 21.91 17.16 -5.35
N ARG A 231 22.08 17.42 -6.66
CA ARG A 231 22.56 18.73 -7.12
C ARG A 231 21.54 19.82 -6.79
N THR A 232 21.93 20.85 -6.06
CA THR A 232 21.04 21.92 -5.61
C THR A 232 20.25 22.55 -6.77
N GLY A 233 18.97 22.78 -6.56
CA GLY A 233 18.02 23.29 -7.56
C GLY A 233 17.44 22.21 -8.47
N THR A 234 17.98 20.98 -8.47
CA THR A 234 17.43 19.88 -9.27
C THR A 234 16.03 19.53 -8.77
N LYS A 235 15.06 19.60 -9.68
CA LYS A 235 13.69 19.16 -9.47
C LYS A 235 13.48 17.81 -10.15
N THR A 236 13.45 16.74 -9.35
CA THR A 236 13.36 15.36 -9.84
C THR A 236 11.92 14.87 -9.72
N PRO A 237 11.24 14.45 -10.82
CA PRO A 237 9.93 13.81 -10.73
C PRO A 237 9.98 12.57 -9.84
N LEU A 238 8.92 12.33 -9.07
CA LEU A 238 8.82 11.13 -8.24
C LEU A 238 7.43 10.52 -8.24
N PHE A 239 7.38 9.26 -7.83
CA PHE A 239 6.18 8.56 -7.42
C PHE A 239 6.35 8.08 -5.97
N VAL A 240 5.33 8.28 -5.14
CA VAL A 240 5.27 7.73 -3.79
C VAL A 240 4.15 6.71 -3.68
N ARG A 241 4.39 5.63 -2.92
CA ARG A 241 3.34 4.71 -2.48
C ARG A 241 3.38 4.53 -0.97
N PHE A 242 2.27 4.86 -0.35
CA PHE A 242 1.96 4.54 1.04
C PHE A 242 1.20 3.22 1.14
N SER A 243 1.31 2.53 2.27
CA SER A 243 0.65 1.23 2.45
C SER A 243 0.59 0.80 3.91
N GLN A 244 -0.27 -0.16 4.22
CA GLN A 244 -0.20 -1.02 5.41
C GLN A 244 0.84 -2.12 5.16
N VAL A 245 0.94 -3.17 5.99
CA VAL A 245 1.86 -4.30 5.77
C VAL A 245 1.13 -5.63 5.73
N ALA A 246 0.39 -5.96 6.79
CA ALA A 246 -0.08 -7.32 7.03
C ALA A 246 -1.39 -7.65 6.30
N GLY A 247 -2.27 -6.65 6.14
CA GLY A 247 -3.58 -6.76 5.50
C GLY A 247 -3.50 -7.03 4.00
N GLU A 248 -4.51 -7.72 3.48
CA GLU A 248 -4.73 -7.94 2.05
C GLU A 248 -5.30 -6.67 1.37
N LEU A 249 -5.47 -6.66 0.05
CA LEU A 249 -5.94 -5.49 -0.70
C LEU A 249 -7.26 -4.89 -0.18
N GLY A 250 -8.15 -5.71 0.37
CA GLY A 250 -9.44 -5.30 0.92
C GLY A 250 -9.44 -4.92 2.41
N SER A 251 -8.29 -4.89 3.09
CA SER A 251 -8.24 -4.55 4.52
C SER A 251 -8.49 -3.05 4.77
N ALA A 252 -8.87 -2.70 6.00
CA ALA A 252 -9.06 -1.31 6.40
C ALA A 252 -7.74 -0.54 6.58
N ASP A 253 -7.77 0.77 6.30
CA ASP A 253 -6.60 1.63 6.36
C ASP A 253 -6.14 1.96 7.78
N THR A 254 -7.09 2.07 8.71
CA THR A 254 -6.90 2.53 10.10
C THR A 254 -6.74 1.36 11.06
N VAL A 255 -5.84 0.44 10.73
CA VAL A 255 -5.41 -0.65 11.61
C VAL A 255 -4.02 -0.37 12.18
N ARG A 256 -3.74 -0.86 13.39
CA ARG A 256 -2.40 -0.75 13.99
C ARG A 256 -1.43 -1.57 13.18
N ASP A 257 -0.54 -0.90 12.45
CA ASP A 257 0.41 -1.54 11.55
C ASP A 257 1.54 -0.55 11.24
N VAL A 258 2.67 -1.05 10.72
CA VAL A 258 3.65 -0.18 10.08
C VAL A 258 3.02 0.42 8.82
N ARG A 259 3.43 1.63 8.44
CA ARG A 259 3.10 2.19 7.13
C ARG A 259 4.31 2.15 6.22
N GLY A 260 4.17 1.50 5.07
CA GLY A 260 5.14 1.61 3.98
C GLY A 260 5.13 3.03 3.43
N PHE A 261 6.31 3.57 3.14
CA PHE A 261 6.51 4.89 2.56
C PHE A 261 7.63 4.80 1.53
N ALA A 262 7.29 4.29 0.35
CA ALA A 262 8.23 4.04 -0.74
C ALA A 262 8.24 5.19 -1.74
N ILE A 263 9.43 5.72 -2.04
CA ILE A 263 9.65 6.81 -2.98
C ILE A 263 10.46 6.29 -4.18
N LYS A 264 9.98 6.56 -5.38
CA LYS A 264 10.64 6.29 -6.67
C LYS A 264 11.00 7.62 -7.31
N LEU A 265 12.29 7.88 -7.49
CA LEU A 265 12.81 9.09 -8.12
C LEU A 265 13.28 8.78 -9.55
N TYR A 266 12.77 9.56 -10.51
CA TYR A 266 13.13 9.45 -11.92
C TYR A 266 14.32 10.37 -12.22
N THR A 267 15.53 9.93 -11.85
CA THR A 267 16.76 10.72 -11.95
C THR A 267 17.39 10.63 -13.34
N GLU A 268 18.30 11.55 -13.67
CA GLU A 268 19.10 11.52 -14.90
C GLU A 268 19.98 10.25 -15.00
N ASP A 269 20.41 9.71 -13.86
CA ASP A 269 21.27 8.52 -13.76
C ASP A 269 20.45 7.21 -13.68
N GLY A 270 19.13 7.28 -13.91
CA GLY A 270 18.20 6.17 -13.81
C GLY A 270 17.26 6.26 -12.62
N ILE A 271 16.48 5.21 -12.38
CA ILE A 271 15.51 5.18 -11.28
C ILE A 271 16.22 4.88 -9.96
N TRP A 272 16.00 5.73 -8.97
CA TRP A 272 16.37 5.45 -7.58
C TRP A 272 15.12 5.20 -6.74
N ASP A 273 15.03 4.01 -6.16
CA ASP A 273 13.97 3.64 -5.22
C ASP A 273 14.48 3.69 -3.78
N LEU A 274 13.84 4.52 -2.95
CA LEU A 274 14.00 4.53 -1.50
C LEU A 274 12.74 3.94 -0.85
N THR A 275 12.76 2.63 -0.62
CA THR A 275 11.63 1.86 -0.09
C THR A 275 11.64 1.85 1.44
N GLY A 276 11.15 2.92 2.05
CA GLY A 276 11.14 3.10 3.49
C GLY A 276 9.80 2.78 4.18
N ASN A 277 9.74 3.10 5.48
CA ASN A 277 8.56 2.98 6.34
C ASN A 277 8.33 4.27 7.14
N ASN A 278 7.20 4.39 7.81
CA ASN A 278 6.91 5.51 8.73
C ASN A 278 7.61 5.41 10.08
N LEU A 279 8.27 4.29 10.37
CA LEU A 279 9.02 4.04 11.59
C LEU A 279 10.50 3.82 11.24
N PRO A 280 11.44 4.27 12.10
CA PRO A 280 12.86 4.37 11.76
C PRO A 280 13.63 3.04 11.77
N ILE A 281 13.02 1.99 12.33
CA ILE A 281 13.62 0.69 12.55
C ILE A 281 12.67 -0.44 12.12
N PHE A 282 13.13 -1.68 12.23
CA PHE A 282 12.35 -2.87 11.85
C PHE A 282 12.35 -3.95 12.94
N PHE A 283 11.49 -4.95 12.78
CA PHE A 283 11.30 -6.04 13.77
C PHE A 283 12.45 -7.05 13.79
N VAL A 284 13.09 -7.29 12.66
CA VAL A 284 14.13 -8.30 12.52
C VAL A 284 15.39 -7.68 11.93
N ARG A 285 16.55 -8.21 12.37
CA ARG A 285 17.87 -7.80 11.89
C ARG A 285 18.50 -8.74 10.86
N ASP A 286 17.83 -9.86 10.58
CA ASP A 286 18.27 -10.86 9.60
C ASP A 286 17.11 -11.18 8.64
N ALA A 287 17.37 -11.05 7.34
CA ALA A 287 16.38 -11.28 6.27
C ALA A 287 15.81 -12.70 6.26
N ARG A 288 16.56 -13.71 6.74
CA ARG A 288 16.09 -15.09 6.85
C ARG A 288 14.84 -15.21 7.73
N GLN A 289 14.68 -14.31 8.70
CA GLN A 289 13.54 -14.30 9.61
C GLN A 289 12.29 -13.62 9.04
N PHE A 290 12.44 -12.86 7.95
CA PHE A 290 11.36 -12.05 7.39
C PHE A 290 10.13 -12.86 6.98
N PRO A 291 10.23 -14.02 6.27
CA PRO A 291 9.04 -14.79 5.92
C PRO A 291 8.28 -15.32 7.14
N SER A 292 8.99 -15.81 8.17
CA SER A 292 8.39 -16.28 9.42
C SER A 292 7.69 -15.16 10.17
N PHE A 293 8.32 -13.98 10.25
CA PHE A 293 7.69 -12.77 10.77
C PHE A 293 6.41 -12.46 10.00
N VAL A 294 6.45 -12.36 8.67
CA VAL A 294 5.28 -12.04 7.85
C VAL A 294 4.15 -13.07 8.03
N HIS A 295 4.46 -14.36 8.10
CA HIS A 295 3.46 -15.40 8.35
C HIS A 295 2.80 -15.24 9.74
N SER A 296 3.58 -14.89 10.78
CA SER A 296 3.03 -14.65 12.12
C SER A 296 1.99 -13.52 12.17
N GLN A 297 2.17 -12.48 11.34
CA GLN A 297 1.27 -11.31 11.26
C GLN A 297 0.07 -11.55 10.31
N LYS A 298 0.07 -12.67 9.58
CA LYS A 298 -0.96 -13.01 8.61
C LYS A 298 -1.97 -13.99 9.19
N ARG A 299 -2.53 -14.84 8.34
CA ARG A 299 -3.64 -15.71 8.66
C ARG A 299 -3.10 -17.06 9.11
N ASN A 300 -3.71 -17.62 10.13
CA ASN A 300 -3.47 -18.98 10.55
C ASN A 300 -3.73 -19.93 9.36
N PRO A 301 -2.81 -20.89 9.08
CA PRO A 301 -2.90 -21.72 7.88
C PRO A 301 -4.10 -22.67 7.86
N GLN A 302 -4.71 -22.97 9.02
CA GLN A 302 -5.88 -23.83 9.12
C GLN A 302 -7.18 -23.04 9.17
N THR A 303 -7.26 -22.02 10.02
CA THR A 303 -8.52 -21.28 10.25
C THR A 303 -8.69 -20.07 9.33
N HIS A 304 -7.61 -19.62 8.69
CA HIS A 304 -7.57 -18.42 7.86
C HIS A 304 -7.93 -17.11 8.61
N LEU A 305 -7.94 -17.14 9.95
CA LEU A 305 -8.15 -15.99 10.82
C LEU A 305 -6.81 -15.36 11.25
N LYS A 306 -6.82 -14.09 11.67
CA LYS A 306 -5.69 -13.51 12.41
C LYS A 306 -5.58 -14.21 13.77
N ASP A 307 -4.35 -14.47 14.22
CA ASP A 307 -4.09 -15.28 15.39
C ASP A 307 -3.11 -14.55 16.34
N PRO A 308 -3.59 -14.00 17.47
CA PRO A 308 -2.73 -13.36 18.46
C PRO A 308 -1.65 -14.29 19.02
N ASN A 309 -1.91 -15.60 19.13
CA ASN A 309 -0.90 -16.52 19.62
C ASN A 309 0.26 -16.64 18.64
N MET A 310 0.00 -16.71 17.33
CA MET A 310 1.07 -16.70 16.32
C MET A 310 1.93 -15.43 16.39
N VAL A 311 1.26 -14.27 16.55
CA VAL A 311 1.92 -12.97 16.65
C VAL A 311 2.81 -12.89 17.90
N PHE A 312 2.25 -13.18 19.08
CA PHE A 312 2.97 -13.04 20.35
C PHE A 312 3.97 -14.17 20.61
N ASP A 313 3.75 -15.38 20.09
CA ASP A 313 4.75 -16.45 20.12
C ASP A 313 6.01 -16.02 19.36
N TYR A 314 5.84 -15.48 18.14
CA TYR A 314 6.97 -14.97 17.36
C TYR A 314 7.70 -13.81 18.06
N TRP A 315 6.98 -12.80 18.54
CA TRP A 315 7.60 -11.64 19.20
C TRP A 315 8.28 -12.02 20.52
N SER A 316 7.63 -12.81 21.37
CA SER A 316 8.17 -13.17 22.69
C SER A 316 9.41 -14.07 22.62
N LEU A 317 9.55 -14.89 21.58
CA LEU A 317 10.72 -15.72 21.34
C LEU A 317 11.87 -14.96 20.62
N ARG A 318 11.63 -13.72 20.19
CA ARG A 318 12.55 -12.90 19.39
C ARG A 318 12.74 -11.52 20.00
N ASN A 319 13.63 -11.44 20.99
CA ASN A 319 13.94 -10.20 21.70
C ASN A 319 14.31 -9.03 20.79
N GLU A 320 14.86 -9.27 19.60
CA GLU A 320 15.16 -8.23 18.60
C GLU A 320 13.93 -7.44 18.13
N THR A 321 12.72 -8.00 18.27
CA THR A 321 11.46 -7.35 17.87
C THR A 321 11.02 -6.25 18.84
N SER A 322 11.56 -6.23 20.06
CA SER A 322 11.06 -5.40 21.17
C SER A 322 11.06 -3.92 20.85
N HIS A 323 12.12 -3.41 20.19
CA HIS A 323 12.23 -1.99 19.90
C HIS A 323 11.12 -1.53 18.94
N GLN A 324 10.93 -2.25 17.84
CA GLN A 324 9.88 -1.94 16.87
C GLN A 324 8.47 -2.24 17.40
N PHE A 325 8.32 -3.25 18.27
CA PHE A 325 7.05 -3.50 18.98
C PHE A 325 6.63 -2.28 19.80
N MET A 326 7.56 -1.66 20.55
CA MET A 326 7.27 -0.45 21.31
C MET A 326 6.88 0.72 20.41
N HIS A 327 7.53 0.90 19.26
CA HIS A 327 7.11 1.89 18.27
C HIS A 327 5.71 1.61 17.71
N LEU A 328 5.42 0.36 17.32
CA LEU A 328 4.14 -0.03 16.75
C LEU A 328 2.98 0.16 17.74
N TYR A 329 3.20 -0.10 19.03
CA TYR A 329 2.19 0.07 20.09
C TYR A 329 2.18 1.47 20.71
N SER A 330 3.07 2.37 20.28
CA SER A 330 2.91 3.82 20.52
C SER A 330 1.78 4.41 19.65
N PRO A 331 1.40 5.68 19.84
CA PRO A 331 0.45 6.35 18.94
C PRO A 331 0.89 6.33 17.46
N LEU A 332 2.19 6.24 17.17
CA LEU A 332 2.72 6.24 15.80
C LEU A 332 2.30 5.03 14.95
N GLY A 333 1.80 3.95 15.57
CA GLY A 333 1.22 2.79 14.86
C GLY A 333 -0.16 3.05 14.24
N LEU A 334 -0.78 4.19 14.55
CA LEU A 334 -2.09 4.61 14.06
C LEU A 334 -2.04 6.06 13.53
N PRO A 335 -1.32 6.34 12.44
CA PRO A 335 -1.31 7.68 11.85
C PRO A 335 -2.71 8.07 11.37
N ALA A 336 -3.11 9.32 11.61
CA ALA A 336 -4.42 9.86 11.21
C ALA A 336 -4.50 10.21 9.72
N SER A 337 -3.36 10.29 9.04
CA SER A 337 -3.23 10.54 7.60
C SER A 337 -1.86 10.05 7.14
N TYR A 338 -1.75 9.56 5.90
CA TYR A 338 -0.44 9.35 5.28
C TYR A 338 0.39 10.65 5.19
N ARG A 339 -0.28 11.80 5.16
CA ARG A 339 0.32 13.14 5.11
C ARG A 339 0.88 13.60 6.45
N MET A 340 0.43 13.01 7.56
CA MET A 340 0.75 13.42 8.93
C MET A 340 1.60 12.39 9.67
N MET A 341 2.49 11.74 8.93
CA MET A 341 3.49 10.81 9.46
C MET A 341 4.84 11.10 8.81
N ASN A 342 5.91 10.87 9.56
CA ASN A 342 7.26 10.89 9.00
C ASN A 342 7.48 9.63 8.16
N GLY A 343 8.61 9.58 7.47
CA GLY A 343 9.16 8.30 7.09
C GLY A 343 10.67 8.28 7.05
N PHE A 344 11.18 7.08 6.85
CA PHE A 344 12.55 6.71 7.11
C PHE A 344 13.00 5.64 6.13
N GLY A 345 14.24 5.73 5.67
CA GLY A 345 14.87 4.68 4.86
C GLY A 345 15.10 3.36 5.61
N VAL A 346 14.93 3.36 6.94
CA VAL A 346 15.18 2.25 7.90
C VAL A 346 16.63 1.79 7.97
N HIS A 347 17.21 1.42 6.84
CA HIS A 347 18.57 0.90 6.76
C HIS A 347 19.63 2.00 6.78
N THR A 348 20.85 1.60 7.14
CA THR A 348 22.05 2.38 6.87
C THR A 348 22.49 2.15 5.42
N PHE A 349 22.61 3.24 4.67
CA PHE A 349 23.08 3.25 3.29
C PHE A 349 24.51 3.80 3.22
N LYS A 350 25.12 3.72 2.04
CA LYS A 350 26.44 4.30 1.76
C LYS A 350 26.32 5.39 0.72
N LEU A 351 26.86 6.57 1.03
CA LEU A 351 27.03 7.66 0.08
C LEU A 351 28.48 7.68 -0.40
N VAL A 352 28.70 7.93 -1.68
CA VAL A 352 30.03 8.00 -2.30
C VAL A 352 30.15 9.30 -3.07
N ASN A 353 31.20 10.08 -2.81
CA ASN A 353 31.45 11.36 -3.48
C ASN A 353 32.23 11.17 -4.80
N ASP A 354 32.56 12.29 -5.45
CA ASP A 354 33.27 12.33 -6.73
C ASP A 354 34.71 11.80 -6.64
N ARG A 355 35.35 11.91 -5.47
CA ARG A 355 36.68 11.35 -5.15
C ARG A 355 36.67 9.86 -4.81
N GLY A 356 35.49 9.25 -4.68
CA GLY A 356 35.35 7.85 -4.28
C GLY A 356 35.45 7.61 -2.77
N GLU A 357 35.50 8.67 -1.96
CA GLU A 357 35.39 8.58 -0.50
C GLU A 357 33.93 8.27 -0.13
N TYR A 358 33.72 7.60 1.01
CA TYR A 358 32.37 7.20 1.42
C TYR A 358 32.08 7.51 2.89
N VAL A 359 30.79 7.72 3.15
CA VAL A 359 30.21 7.79 4.49
C VAL A 359 28.96 6.91 4.53
N PHE A 360 28.58 6.50 5.73
CA PHE A 360 27.30 5.85 5.98
C PHE A 360 26.22 6.91 6.24
N CYS A 361 24.98 6.58 5.91
CA CYS A 361 23.85 7.47 6.15
C CYS A 361 22.54 6.78 6.48
N LYS A 362 21.64 7.52 7.13
CA LYS A 362 20.21 7.19 7.22
C LYS A 362 19.36 8.32 6.66
N PHE A 363 18.31 7.96 5.93
CA PHE A 363 17.37 8.91 5.33
C PHE A 363 16.16 9.10 6.23
N HIS A 364 15.78 10.35 6.42
CA HIS A 364 14.63 10.80 7.20
C HIS A 364 13.79 11.73 6.32
N TYR A 365 12.48 11.68 6.43
CA TYR A 365 11.61 12.62 5.76
C TYR A 365 10.46 13.01 6.70
N GLU A 366 10.58 14.21 7.26
CA GLU A 366 9.71 14.76 8.29
C GLU A 366 8.49 15.43 7.68
N SER A 367 7.31 15.13 8.19
CA SER A 367 6.06 15.71 7.69
C SER A 367 6.00 17.21 7.99
N ASN A 368 5.86 18.03 6.95
CA ASN A 368 5.62 19.48 7.11
C ASN A 368 4.19 19.79 7.59
N GLN A 369 3.30 18.79 7.60
CA GLN A 369 1.93 18.90 8.14
C GLN A 369 1.89 18.67 9.66
N GLY A 370 3.02 18.30 10.27
CA GLY A 370 3.08 17.77 11.63
C GLY A 370 2.69 16.29 11.71
N ILE A 371 2.81 15.74 12.92
CA ILE A 371 2.46 14.35 13.23
C ILE A 371 1.10 14.32 13.92
N LYS A 372 0.17 13.50 13.42
CA LYS A 372 -1.14 13.28 14.03
C LYS A 372 -1.51 11.80 14.00
N THR A 373 -2.08 11.32 15.09
CA THR A 373 -2.43 9.91 15.30
C THR A 373 -3.89 9.78 15.71
N LEU A 374 -4.45 8.59 15.53
CA LEU A 374 -5.78 8.20 16.01
C LEU A 374 -5.67 7.49 17.35
N SER A 375 -6.72 7.57 18.17
CA SER A 375 -6.91 6.62 19.27
C SER A 375 -7.30 5.24 18.72
N ASP A 376 -7.18 4.19 19.55
CA ASP A 376 -7.61 2.84 19.17
C ASP A 376 -9.12 2.79 18.86
N GLU A 377 -9.94 3.56 19.60
CA GLU A 377 -11.38 3.67 19.39
C GLU A 377 -11.72 4.36 18.07
N GLU A 378 -11.08 5.51 17.79
CA GLU A 378 -11.25 6.24 16.54
C GLU A 378 -10.86 5.38 15.33
N ALA A 379 -9.72 4.71 15.43
CA ALA A 379 -9.22 3.82 14.39
C ALA A 379 -10.16 2.65 14.12
N THR A 380 -10.74 2.05 15.18
CA THR A 380 -11.72 0.96 15.08
C THR A 380 -13.01 1.41 14.40
N VAL A 381 -13.53 2.57 14.78
CA VAL A 381 -14.75 3.14 14.16
C VAL A 381 -14.52 3.43 12.68
N LEU A 382 -13.40 4.11 12.36
CA LEU A 382 -13.06 4.44 10.97
C LEU A 382 -12.81 3.18 10.13
N ALA A 383 -12.23 2.13 10.70
CA ALA A 383 -11.99 0.88 9.98
C ALA A 383 -13.30 0.21 9.51
N GLY A 384 -14.40 0.40 10.25
CA GLY A 384 -15.73 -0.08 9.86
C GLY A 384 -16.48 0.87 8.93
N LEU A 385 -16.37 2.18 9.15
CA LEU A 385 -17.12 3.19 8.39
C LEU A 385 -16.49 3.51 7.03
N SER A 386 -15.16 3.56 6.96
CA SER A 386 -14.39 3.93 5.78
C SER A 386 -13.07 3.15 5.75
N PRO A 387 -13.07 1.90 5.26
CA PRO A 387 -11.85 1.10 5.13
C PRO A 387 -10.77 1.73 4.23
N GLU A 388 -11.13 2.75 3.43
CA GLU A 388 -10.26 3.54 2.54
C GLU A 388 -9.97 4.95 3.08
N PHE A 389 -10.15 5.18 4.38
CA PHE A 389 -10.06 6.51 5.00
C PHE A 389 -8.77 7.27 4.65
N LEU A 390 -7.60 6.61 4.70
CA LEU A 390 -6.30 7.26 4.45
C LEU A 390 -6.08 7.49 2.95
N LEU A 391 -6.57 6.60 2.10
CA LEU A 391 -6.58 6.79 0.64
C LEU A 391 -7.43 8.00 0.26
N LYS A 392 -8.65 8.08 0.81
CA LYS A 392 -9.59 9.19 0.57
C LYS A 392 -8.99 10.52 1.03
N ASP A 393 -8.41 10.58 2.22
CA ASP A 393 -7.73 11.78 2.73
C ASP A 393 -6.63 12.27 1.79
N LEU A 394 -5.76 11.36 1.32
CA LEU A 394 -4.69 11.72 0.39
C LEU A 394 -5.23 12.22 -0.96
N TYR A 395 -6.21 11.52 -1.54
CA TYR A 395 -6.84 11.93 -2.79
C TYR A 395 -7.44 13.33 -2.65
N ASP A 396 -8.30 13.52 -1.64
CA ASP A 396 -9.06 14.74 -1.46
C ASP A 396 -8.15 15.94 -1.16
N ALA A 397 -7.08 15.76 -0.38
CA ALA A 397 -6.11 16.82 -0.13
C ALA A 397 -5.43 17.28 -1.42
N ILE A 398 -4.92 16.36 -2.25
CA ILE A 398 -4.27 16.71 -3.51
C ILE A 398 -5.28 17.34 -4.49
N ALA A 399 -6.50 16.83 -4.54
CA ALA A 399 -7.60 17.36 -5.35
C ALA A 399 -7.95 18.82 -5.00
N ARG A 400 -7.86 19.20 -3.72
CA ARG A 400 -8.02 20.60 -3.26
C ARG A 400 -6.79 21.48 -3.44
N GLY A 401 -5.68 20.93 -3.94
CA GLY A 401 -4.40 21.64 -4.02
C GLY A 401 -3.67 21.78 -2.68
N GLU A 402 -4.09 21.04 -1.65
CA GLU A 402 -3.41 20.92 -0.35
C GLU A 402 -2.27 19.89 -0.45
N TYR A 403 -1.27 20.21 -1.27
CA TYR A 403 -0.18 19.29 -1.57
C TYR A 403 0.65 18.99 -0.31
N PRO A 404 0.65 17.73 0.18
CA PRO A 404 1.47 17.39 1.32
C PRO A 404 2.95 17.42 0.93
N SER A 405 3.77 17.81 1.89
CA SER A 405 5.21 17.88 1.74
C SER A 405 5.98 17.30 2.92
N TRP A 406 7.21 16.90 2.64
CA TRP A 406 8.13 16.40 3.65
C TRP A 406 9.49 17.04 3.50
N THR A 407 10.07 17.38 4.65
CA THR A 407 11.47 17.79 4.78
C THR A 407 12.35 16.55 4.81
N PHE A 408 13.06 16.27 3.73
CA PHE A 408 14.00 15.17 3.61
C PHE A 408 15.36 15.55 4.21
N ALA A 409 15.91 14.66 5.03
CA ALA A 409 17.12 14.85 5.80
C ALA A 409 17.97 13.59 5.82
N VAL A 410 19.27 13.78 6.06
CA VAL A 410 20.27 12.72 6.06
C VAL A 410 21.10 12.83 7.32
N GLN A 411 21.15 11.74 8.09
CA GLN A 411 22.16 11.55 9.13
C GLN A 411 23.42 10.96 8.50
N ILE A 412 24.60 11.44 8.89
CA ILE A 412 25.89 11.02 8.34
C ILE A 412 26.73 10.39 9.45
N MET A 413 27.40 9.29 9.13
CA MET A 413 28.32 8.58 10.01
C MET A 413 29.58 8.19 9.23
N THR A 414 30.77 8.56 9.72
CA THR A 414 32.03 8.17 9.07
C THR A 414 32.34 6.68 9.31
N PRO A 415 33.22 6.05 8.51
CA PRO A 415 33.66 4.68 8.77
C PRO A 415 34.26 4.48 10.17
N GLU A 416 35.00 5.47 10.67
CA GLU A 416 35.62 5.46 12.00
C GLU A 416 34.54 5.49 13.09
N GLN A 417 33.57 6.39 12.96
CA GLN A 417 32.42 6.46 13.87
C GLN A 417 31.62 5.15 13.87
N ALA A 418 31.47 4.51 12.72
CA ALA A 418 30.77 3.22 12.61
C ALA A 418 31.49 2.08 13.33
N MET A 419 32.84 2.11 13.37
CA MET A 419 33.64 1.11 14.10
C MET A 419 33.59 1.32 15.62
N GLU A 420 33.42 2.56 16.08
CA GLU A 420 33.42 2.93 17.50
C GLU A 420 32.00 3.01 18.10
N HIS A 421 30.96 2.91 17.28
CA HIS A 421 29.58 3.05 17.73
C HIS A 421 29.18 1.94 18.72
N ILE A 422 28.44 2.31 19.78
CA ILE A 422 28.04 1.38 20.84
C ILE A 422 27.13 0.25 20.33
N ASP A 423 26.22 0.60 19.43
CA ASP A 423 25.37 -0.35 18.71
C ASP A 423 25.97 -0.67 17.34
N ASN A 424 25.64 -1.84 16.80
CA ASN A 424 25.93 -2.14 15.40
C ASN A 424 25.16 -1.17 14.48
N PRO A 425 25.83 -0.27 13.74
CA PRO A 425 25.16 0.74 12.91
C PRO A 425 24.44 0.14 11.69
N PHE A 426 24.62 -1.15 11.42
CA PHE A 426 23.96 -1.89 10.34
C PHE A 426 22.81 -2.78 10.85
N ASP A 427 22.55 -2.82 12.16
CA ASP A 427 21.41 -3.51 12.75
C ASP A 427 20.13 -2.70 12.49
N ALA A 428 19.20 -3.25 11.70
CA ALA A 428 17.93 -2.58 11.39
C ALA A 428 17.00 -2.37 12.61
N THR A 429 17.35 -2.95 13.77
CA THR A 429 16.64 -2.74 15.04
C THR A 429 17.22 -1.56 15.85
N LYS A 430 18.17 -0.80 15.28
CA LYS A 430 18.87 0.34 15.88
C LYS A 430 18.76 1.61 15.05
#